data_AF-A0A1G7XTR3-F1
#
_entry.id   AF-A0A1G7XTR3-F1
#
_cell.length_a   1.000
_cell.length_b   1.000
_cell.length_c   1.000
_cell.angle_alpha   90.00
_cell.angle_beta   90.00
_cell.angle_gamma   90.00
#
_symmetry.space_group_name_H-M   'P 1'
#
loop_
_entity.id
_entity.type
_entity.pdbx_description
1 polymer ?
#
loop_
_entity_poly.entity_id
_entity_poly.type
_entity_poly.pdbx_seq_one_letter_code
_entity_poly.pdbx_strand_id
1 'polypeptide(L)'
;MTMQQRTEPSPAAVLIAVAVLALVLTVAFGPFGFVIGLALFALMFVGTKHNHASEPITPVRTRSRLRRLSTAGRVDIVGESHHQDAIAEVARHTTRIDGAVPATAVLLPESARAVRIDLLRGDGSAVTAGYLRGEQAAGYQPLLNELAERGEAGSCPARITGGGQRQYNVHLHLGPPRLLRLDHEVLGTTPTLPADQQVTITDEEAHQHVLHRVVEGRTPAHVIAELKDCCISEGPHTGEHTLEVLLEGERIGQLSYAMARRYYERVQDWRSRTGRALCEAVITNEGTRGLHAKLLLPK
;
A
#
# COMPACT_ATOMS: atom_id res chain seq x y z
N MET A 1 -22.09 -33.07 20.90
CA MET A 1 -22.15 -32.36 19.61
C MET A 1 -21.30 -33.15 18.62
N THR A 2 -21.88 -34.15 17.98
CA THR A 2 -21.17 -35.12 17.12
C THR A 2 -21.03 -34.54 15.72
N MET A 3 -19.80 -34.18 15.33
CA MET A 3 -19.47 -33.81 13.95
C MET A 3 -19.64 -35.02 13.04
N GLN A 4 -20.67 -34.98 12.20
CA GLN A 4 -20.90 -35.96 11.16
C GLN A 4 -19.97 -35.63 9.99
N GLN A 5 -18.84 -36.34 9.89
CA GLN A 5 -17.94 -36.28 8.75
C GLN A 5 -18.68 -36.74 7.50
N ARG A 6 -18.95 -35.81 6.58
CA ARG A 6 -19.50 -36.11 5.26
C ARG A 6 -18.36 -36.67 4.42
N THR A 7 -18.31 -38.00 4.29
CA THR A 7 -17.38 -38.68 3.40
C THR A 7 -17.74 -38.36 1.97
N GLU A 8 -16.87 -37.63 1.29
CA GLU A 8 -17.00 -37.41 -0.15
C GLU A 8 -16.80 -38.76 -0.88
N PRO A 9 -17.67 -39.09 -1.85
CA PRO A 9 -17.54 -40.34 -2.57
C PRO A 9 -16.23 -40.35 -3.36
N SER A 10 -15.49 -41.47 -3.27
CA SER A 10 -14.25 -41.61 -4.03
C SER A 10 -14.53 -41.52 -5.53
N PRO A 11 -13.60 -40.98 -6.35
CA PRO A 11 -13.78 -40.86 -7.79
C PRO A 11 -14.13 -42.18 -8.47
N ALA A 12 -13.60 -43.29 -7.95
CA ALA A 12 -13.90 -44.64 -8.41
C ALA A 12 -15.38 -45.03 -8.17
N ALA A 13 -15.95 -44.66 -7.02
CA ALA A 13 -17.35 -44.93 -6.70
C ALA A 13 -18.30 -44.20 -7.66
N VAL A 14 -17.97 -42.97 -8.04
CA VAL A 14 -18.76 -42.18 -9.01
C VAL A 14 -18.72 -42.82 -10.39
N LEU A 15 -17.53 -43.24 -10.87
CA LEU A 15 -17.39 -43.90 -12.17
C LEU A 15 -18.19 -45.21 -12.25
N ILE A 16 -18.16 -46.01 -11.18
CA ILE A 16 -18.92 -47.27 -11.11
C ILE A 16 -20.42 -46.99 -11.15
N ALA A 17 -20.92 -46.02 -10.37
CA ALA A 17 -22.34 -45.68 -10.34
C ALA A 17 -22.86 -45.23 -11.71
N VAL A 18 -22.06 -44.43 -12.43
CA VAL A 18 -22.38 -43.97 -13.80
C VAL A 18 -22.38 -45.12 -14.80
N ALA A 19 -21.40 -46.02 -14.74
CA ALA A 19 -21.33 -47.16 -15.64
C ALA A 19 -22.53 -48.11 -15.45
N VAL A 20 -22.93 -48.34 -14.20
CA VAL A 20 -24.13 -49.12 -13.87
C VAL A 20 -25.40 -48.43 -14.39
N LEU A 21 -25.52 -47.11 -14.22
CA LEU A 21 -26.67 -46.37 -14.74
C LEU A 21 -26.78 -46.44 -16.27
N ALA A 22 -25.66 -46.28 -16.98
CA ALA A 22 -25.62 -46.39 -18.44
C ALA A 22 -25.99 -47.80 -18.93
N LEU A 23 -25.54 -48.84 -18.23
CA LEU A 23 -25.90 -50.23 -18.52
C LEU A 23 -27.42 -50.46 -18.35
N VAL A 24 -28.00 -50.01 -17.23
CA VAL A 24 -29.43 -50.13 -16.95
C VAL A 24 -30.26 -49.41 -18.01
N LEU A 25 -29.88 -48.19 -18.39
CA LEU A 25 -30.55 -47.43 -19.45
C LEU A 25 -30.46 -48.14 -20.81
N THR A 26 -29.32 -48.76 -21.12
CA THR A 26 -29.11 -49.49 -22.38
C THR A 26 -29.98 -50.75 -22.46
N VAL A 27 -30.14 -51.48 -21.35
CA VAL A 27 -31.02 -52.67 -21.30
C VAL A 27 -32.49 -52.27 -21.42
N ALA A 28 -32.90 -51.17 -20.78
CA ALA A 28 -34.30 -50.74 -20.76
C ALA A 28 -34.78 -50.09 -22.06
N PHE A 29 -33.91 -49.32 -22.75
CA PHE A 29 -34.30 -48.49 -23.90
C PHE A 29 -33.55 -48.84 -25.18
N GLY A 30 -32.79 -49.95 -25.19
CA GLY A 30 -32.00 -50.38 -26.33
C GLY A 30 -30.97 -49.33 -26.76
N PRO A 31 -30.68 -49.20 -28.07
CA PRO A 31 -29.65 -48.27 -28.56
C PRO A 31 -29.93 -46.80 -28.25
N PHE A 32 -31.19 -46.41 -28.04
CA PHE A 32 -31.53 -45.03 -27.62
C PHE A 32 -31.11 -44.74 -26.17
N GLY A 33 -31.15 -45.73 -25.27
CA GLY A 33 -30.71 -45.60 -23.89
C GLY A 33 -29.22 -45.31 -23.77
N PHE A 34 -28.41 -45.88 -24.66
CA PHE A 34 -26.97 -45.65 -24.72
C PHE A 34 -26.64 -44.19 -25.08
N VAL A 35 -27.34 -43.62 -26.06
CA VAL A 35 -27.12 -42.22 -26.49
C VAL A 35 -27.48 -41.24 -25.36
N ILE A 36 -28.58 -41.48 -24.65
CA ILE A 36 -28.99 -40.65 -23.51
C ILE A 36 -27.99 -40.76 -22.34
N GLY A 37 -27.55 -41.98 -22.02
CA GLY A 37 -26.53 -42.21 -20.98
C GLY A 37 -25.21 -41.51 -21.29
N LEU A 38 -24.77 -41.53 -22.55
CA LEU A 38 -23.52 -40.89 -22.97
C LEU A 38 -23.64 -39.35 -22.97
N ALA A 39 -24.81 -38.81 -23.33
CA ALA A 39 -25.07 -37.37 -23.26
C ALA A 39 -25.06 -36.85 -21.80
N LEU A 40 -25.66 -37.59 -20.86
CA LEU A 40 -25.61 -37.25 -19.43
C LEU A 40 -24.18 -37.36 -18.87
N PHE A 41 -23.41 -38.35 -19.30
CA PHE A 41 -22.01 -38.49 -18.93
C PHE A 41 -21.16 -37.30 -19.42
N ALA A 42 -21.35 -36.88 -20.67
CA ALA A 42 -20.69 -35.70 -21.22
C ALA A 42 -21.07 -34.43 -20.45
N LEU A 43 -22.35 -34.26 -20.08
CA LEU A 43 -22.82 -33.13 -19.27
C LEU A 43 -22.17 -33.09 -17.87
N MET A 44 -21.99 -34.24 -17.21
CA MET A 44 -21.33 -34.29 -15.88
C MET A 44 -19.82 -33.96 -15.95
N PHE A 45 -19.14 -34.26 -17.06
CA PHE A 45 -17.73 -33.90 -17.25
C PHE A 45 -17.51 -32.47 -17.77
N VAL A 46 -18.48 -31.90 -18.49
CA VAL A 46 -18.44 -30.49 -18.90
C VAL A 46 -18.70 -29.55 -17.71
N GLY A 47 -19.49 -30.00 -16.72
CA GLY A 47 -19.82 -29.20 -15.52
C GLY A 47 -18.71 -29.07 -14.47
N THR A 48 -17.63 -29.87 -14.53
CA THR A 48 -16.55 -29.85 -13.52
C THR A 48 -15.29 -29.10 -13.97
N LYS A 49 -15.27 -28.57 -15.20
CA LYS A 49 -14.15 -27.77 -15.72
C LYS A 49 -14.46 -26.28 -15.72
N HIS A 50 -15.01 -25.76 -14.61
CA HIS A 50 -14.72 -24.37 -14.23
C HIS A 50 -13.31 -24.34 -13.63
N ASN A 51 -12.32 -24.61 -14.48
CA ASN A 51 -11.03 -23.97 -14.28
C ASN A 51 -11.36 -22.48 -14.33
N HIS A 52 -11.17 -21.79 -13.21
CA HIS A 52 -10.86 -20.38 -13.25
C HIS A 52 -9.62 -20.27 -14.15
N ALA A 53 -9.86 -20.16 -15.45
CA ALA A 53 -8.88 -19.62 -16.37
C ALA A 53 -8.70 -18.20 -15.85
N SER A 54 -7.68 -18.02 -15.02
CA SER A 54 -7.14 -16.73 -14.70
C SER A 54 -6.97 -16.03 -16.04
N GLU A 55 -7.85 -15.07 -16.33
CA GLU A 55 -7.72 -14.26 -17.53
C GLU A 55 -6.26 -13.81 -17.60
N PRO A 56 -5.60 -13.98 -18.76
CA PRO A 56 -4.22 -13.53 -18.89
C PRO A 56 -4.18 -12.06 -18.54
N ILE A 57 -3.59 -11.77 -17.38
CA ILE A 57 -3.42 -10.43 -16.83
C ILE A 57 -2.61 -9.67 -17.87
N THR A 58 -3.30 -8.90 -18.71
CA THR A 58 -2.64 -8.10 -19.72
C THR A 58 -2.02 -6.92 -18.99
N PRO A 59 -0.68 -6.82 -18.91
CA PRO A 59 -0.05 -5.76 -18.13
C PRO A 59 -0.37 -4.41 -18.78
N VAL A 60 -1.24 -3.64 -18.13
CA VAL A 60 -1.51 -2.26 -18.53
C VAL A 60 -0.25 -1.46 -18.25
N ARG A 61 0.43 -0.99 -19.31
CA ARG A 61 1.53 -0.04 -19.15
C ARG A 61 0.95 1.31 -18.72
N THR A 62 0.92 1.54 -17.42
CA THR A 62 0.56 2.83 -16.83
C THR A 62 1.65 3.83 -17.20
N ARG A 63 1.46 4.59 -18.28
CA ARG A 63 2.30 5.76 -18.62
C ARG A 63 2.01 6.97 -17.72
N SER A 64 1.11 6.83 -16.75
CA SER A 64 0.76 7.91 -15.83
C SER A 64 1.96 8.30 -14.96
N ARG A 65 2.12 9.60 -14.72
CA ARG A 65 3.14 10.12 -13.81
C ARG A 65 2.77 9.69 -12.39
N LEU A 66 3.70 9.05 -11.68
CA LEU A 66 3.43 8.66 -10.29
C LEU A 66 3.55 9.87 -9.38
N ARG A 67 2.47 10.16 -8.63
CA ARG A 67 2.43 11.14 -7.56
C ARG A 67 2.53 10.41 -6.23
N ARG A 68 3.50 10.77 -5.40
CA ARG A 68 3.61 10.20 -4.06
C ARG A 68 2.48 10.73 -3.17
N LEU A 69 1.84 9.83 -2.43
CA LEU A 69 0.83 10.13 -1.42
C LEU A 69 1.47 10.12 -0.02
N SER A 70 0.82 10.78 0.94
CA SER A 70 1.22 10.73 2.36
C SER A 70 1.33 9.28 2.86
N THR A 71 2.34 9.01 3.67
CA THR A 71 2.62 7.70 4.26
C THR A 71 2.28 7.63 5.76
N ALA A 72 1.63 8.68 6.27
CA ALA A 72 1.21 8.88 7.65
C ALA A 72 0.03 7.98 8.09
N GLY A 73 0.15 6.67 7.91
CA GLY A 73 -0.89 5.72 8.27
C GLY A 73 -0.61 4.32 7.80
N ARG A 74 -1.51 3.41 8.18
CA ARG A 74 -1.49 2.02 7.73
C ARG A 74 -2.88 1.61 7.27
N VAL A 75 -2.97 1.11 6.05
CA VAL A 75 -4.23 0.67 5.45
C VAL A 75 -4.04 -0.75 4.93
N ASP A 76 -4.83 -1.68 5.45
CA ASP A 76 -4.88 -3.04 4.91
C ASP A 76 -5.72 -3.04 3.62
N ILE A 77 -5.36 -3.92 2.70
CA ILE A 77 -6.15 -4.11 1.48
C ILE A 77 -7.06 -5.34 1.65
N VAL A 78 -7.90 -5.61 0.65
CA VAL A 78 -8.75 -6.81 0.58
C VAL A 78 -8.62 -7.45 -0.80
N GLY A 79 -8.93 -8.74 -0.87
CA GLY A 79 -8.89 -9.52 -2.10
C GLY A 79 -7.52 -10.12 -2.43
N GLU A 80 -6.54 -10.02 -1.53
CA GLU A 80 -5.18 -10.54 -1.73
C GLU A 80 -5.16 -12.04 -2.00
N SER A 81 -6.13 -12.79 -1.46
CA SER A 81 -6.29 -14.23 -1.71
C SER A 81 -6.47 -14.56 -3.19
N HIS A 82 -7.03 -13.65 -3.98
CA HIS A 82 -7.21 -13.81 -5.42
C HIS A 82 -5.96 -13.44 -6.24
N HIS A 83 -4.95 -12.85 -5.61
CA HIS A 83 -3.75 -12.30 -6.26
C HIS A 83 -2.44 -12.83 -5.67
N GLN A 84 -2.48 -14.00 -5.01
CA GLN A 84 -1.31 -14.56 -4.31
C GLN A 84 -0.11 -14.78 -5.23
N ASP A 85 -0.32 -15.26 -6.46
CA ASP A 85 0.78 -15.50 -7.41
C ASP A 85 1.46 -14.20 -7.84
N ALA A 86 0.68 -13.15 -8.12
CA ALA A 86 1.18 -11.83 -8.48
C ALA A 86 1.95 -11.17 -7.32
N ILE A 87 1.42 -11.28 -6.09
CA ILE A 87 2.09 -10.76 -4.89
C ILE A 87 3.38 -11.54 -4.63
N ALA A 88 3.35 -12.87 -4.77
CA ALA A 88 4.53 -13.72 -4.59
C ALA A 88 5.65 -13.37 -5.59
N GLU A 89 5.28 -13.05 -6.83
CA GLU A 89 6.23 -12.62 -7.85
C GLU A 89 6.95 -11.32 -7.46
N VAL A 90 6.22 -10.29 -7.04
CA VAL A 90 6.82 -9.03 -6.54
C VAL A 90 7.71 -9.31 -5.33
N ALA A 91 7.26 -10.18 -4.42
CA ALA A 91 7.97 -10.49 -3.19
C ALA A 91 9.31 -11.23 -3.43
N ARG A 92 9.42 -12.06 -4.47
CA ARG A 92 10.64 -12.84 -4.78
C ARG A 92 11.79 -11.98 -5.29
N HIS A 93 11.49 -10.85 -5.91
CA HIS A 93 12.48 -9.98 -6.54
C HIS A 93 13.03 -8.90 -5.61
N THR A 94 12.59 -8.86 -4.35
CA THR A 94 12.92 -7.79 -3.41
C THR A 94 13.41 -8.34 -2.09
N THR A 95 14.48 -7.74 -1.56
CA THR A 95 15.07 -8.13 -0.27
C THR A 95 14.15 -7.78 0.89
N ARG A 96 13.95 -8.73 1.81
CA ARG A 96 13.20 -8.47 3.06
C ARG A 96 13.96 -7.51 3.98
N ILE A 97 13.22 -6.62 4.60
CA ILE A 97 13.67 -5.69 5.65
C ILE A 97 12.69 -5.87 6.82
N ASP A 98 13.20 -6.18 8.01
CA ASP A 98 12.40 -6.38 9.22
C ASP A 98 11.27 -7.42 9.06
N GLY A 99 11.53 -8.49 8.31
CA GLY A 99 10.56 -9.56 8.06
C GLY A 99 9.48 -9.24 7.02
N ALA A 100 9.48 -8.04 6.43
CA ALA A 100 8.57 -7.64 5.38
C ALA A 100 9.33 -7.34 4.07
N VAL A 101 8.70 -7.60 2.93
CA VAL A 101 9.24 -7.18 1.63
C VAL A 101 8.71 -5.77 1.32
N PRO A 102 9.58 -4.75 1.15
CA PRO A 102 9.14 -3.44 0.71
C PRO A 102 8.62 -3.51 -0.73
N ALA A 103 7.58 -2.74 -1.03
CA ALA A 103 7.06 -2.57 -2.38
C ALA A 103 6.53 -1.14 -2.57
N THR A 104 6.26 -0.75 -3.80
CA THR A 104 5.52 0.48 -4.12
C THR A 104 4.16 0.10 -4.64
N ALA A 105 3.11 0.59 -3.98
CA ALA A 105 1.74 0.45 -4.43
C ALA A 105 1.31 1.66 -5.26
N VAL A 106 0.47 1.42 -6.26
CA VAL A 106 -0.21 2.42 -7.08
C VAL A 106 -1.71 2.27 -6.83
N LEU A 107 -2.37 3.38 -6.55
CA LEU A 107 -3.79 3.45 -6.26
C LEU A 107 -4.51 3.94 -7.51
N LEU A 108 -5.40 3.10 -8.05
CA LEU A 108 -6.13 3.39 -9.27
C LEU A 108 -7.64 3.38 -8.99
N PRO A 109 -8.37 4.49 -9.27
CA PRO A 109 -9.81 4.48 -9.18
C PRO A 109 -10.40 3.61 -10.29
N GLU A 110 -11.28 2.68 -9.95
CA GLU A 110 -11.91 1.77 -10.93
C GLU A 110 -13.43 2.02 -11.07
N SER A 111 -14.09 2.37 -9.97
CA SER A 111 -15.50 2.78 -9.95
C SER A 111 -15.74 3.76 -8.81
N ALA A 112 -16.96 4.27 -8.63
CA ALA A 112 -17.33 5.20 -7.55
C ALA A 112 -17.15 4.65 -6.11
N ARG A 113 -16.85 3.35 -5.94
CA ARG A 113 -16.58 2.74 -4.61
C ARG A 113 -15.41 1.76 -4.58
N ALA A 114 -14.68 1.59 -5.67
CA ALA A 114 -13.53 0.70 -5.75
C ALA A 114 -12.26 1.47 -6.08
N VAL A 115 -11.22 1.25 -5.28
CA VAL A 115 -9.84 1.66 -5.57
C VAL A 115 -9.01 0.39 -5.66
N ARG A 116 -8.50 0.11 -6.87
CA ARG A 116 -7.61 -1.01 -7.14
C ARG A 116 -6.21 -0.67 -6.68
N ILE A 117 -5.52 -1.65 -6.12
CA ILE A 117 -4.16 -1.55 -5.64
C ILE A 117 -3.28 -2.42 -6.51
N ASP A 118 -2.38 -1.77 -7.25
CA ASP A 118 -1.37 -2.45 -8.06
C ASP A 118 0.00 -2.31 -7.38
N LEU A 119 0.81 -3.37 -7.37
CA LEU A 119 2.20 -3.34 -6.91
C LEU A 119 3.15 -3.18 -8.09
N LEU A 120 4.07 -2.22 -8.00
CA LEU A 120 5.11 -2.03 -9.00
C LEU A 120 6.17 -3.12 -8.92
N ARG A 121 6.52 -3.64 -10.09
CA ARG A 121 7.68 -4.52 -10.31
C ARG A 121 8.92 -3.67 -10.66
N GLY A 122 10.10 -4.28 -10.53
CA GLY A 122 11.37 -3.63 -10.87
C GLY A 122 11.52 -3.25 -12.35
N ASP A 123 10.72 -3.85 -13.24
CA ASP A 123 10.67 -3.53 -14.67
C ASP A 123 9.71 -2.37 -15.00
N GLY A 124 9.09 -1.76 -13.99
CA GLY A 124 8.12 -0.68 -14.12
C GLY A 124 6.70 -1.13 -14.50
N SER A 125 6.46 -2.44 -14.70
CA SER A 125 5.11 -2.98 -14.82
C SER A 125 4.42 -3.02 -13.45
N ALA A 126 3.09 -3.09 -13.44
CA ALA A 126 2.30 -3.16 -12.23
C ALA A 126 1.41 -4.41 -12.25
N VAL A 127 1.19 -5.02 -11.09
CA VAL A 127 0.26 -6.15 -10.93
C VAL A 127 -0.75 -5.90 -9.84
N THR A 128 -2.01 -6.26 -10.09
CA THR A 128 -3.06 -6.15 -9.09
C THR A 128 -2.73 -7.02 -7.87
N ALA A 129 -2.76 -6.42 -6.69
CA ALA A 129 -2.63 -7.10 -5.41
C ALA A 129 -3.94 -7.15 -4.62
N GLY A 130 -4.88 -6.27 -4.92
CA GLY A 130 -6.18 -6.24 -4.27
C GLY A 130 -6.85 -4.87 -4.38
N TYR A 131 -7.67 -4.54 -3.39
CA TYR A 131 -8.51 -3.36 -3.37
C TYR A 131 -8.55 -2.71 -2.00
N LEU A 132 -8.80 -1.40 -1.93
CA LEU A 132 -9.22 -0.79 -0.67
C LEU A 132 -10.62 -1.27 -0.29
N ARG A 133 -10.88 -1.39 1.01
CA ARG A 133 -12.25 -1.65 1.51
C ARG A 133 -13.18 -0.52 1.05
N GLY A 134 -14.43 -0.84 0.71
CA GLY A 134 -15.37 0.12 0.11
C GLY A 134 -15.56 1.42 0.92
N GLU A 135 -15.62 1.33 2.25
CA GLU A 135 -15.73 2.50 3.13
C GLU A 135 -14.50 3.40 3.06
N GLN A 136 -13.31 2.82 2.98
CA GLN A 136 -12.07 3.57 2.84
C GLN A 136 -11.98 4.15 1.43
N ALA A 137 -12.21 3.33 0.39
CA ALA A 137 -12.15 3.72 -1.02
C ALA A 137 -12.93 5.00 -1.31
N ALA A 138 -14.14 5.14 -0.76
CA ALA A 138 -14.98 6.33 -0.92
C ALA A 138 -14.29 7.63 -0.49
N GLY A 139 -13.44 7.58 0.54
CA GLY A 139 -12.67 8.74 1.01
C GLY A 139 -11.51 9.11 0.08
N TYR A 140 -10.82 8.12 -0.49
CA TYR A 140 -9.65 8.34 -1.36
C TYR A 140 -10.04 8.79 -2.78
N GLN A 141 -11.22 8.40 -3.25
CA GLN A 141 -11.60 8.54 -4.64
C GLN A 141 -11.62 9.95 -5.22
N PRO A 142 -12.20 10.97 -4.56
CA PRO A 142 -12.23 12.31 -5.12
C PRO A 142 -10.83 12.78 -5.53
N LEU A 143 -9.84 12.59 -4.66
CA LEU A 143 -8.46 12.94 -4.96
C LEU A 143 -7.84 12.06 -6.04
N LEU A 144 -8.05 10.74 -6.00
CA LEU A 144 -7.49 9.84 -7.02
C LEU A 144 -8.05 10.12 -8.41
N ASN A 145 -9.32 10.51 -8.50
CA ASN A 145 -9.94 10.95 -9.76
C ASN A 145 -9.32 12.26 -10.24
N GLU A 146 -9.14 13.25 -9.36
CA GLU A 146 -8.45 14.51 -9.71
C GLU A 146 -7.00 14.27 -10.20
N LEU A 147 -6.29 13.28 -9.67
CA LEU A 147 -4.96 12.88 -10.14
C LEU A 147 -5.07 12.20 -11.52
N ALA A 148 -6.02 11.29 -11.68
CA ALA A 148 -6.24 10.58 -12.95
C ALA A 148 -6.61 11.54 -14.10
N GLU A 149 -7.44 12.57 -13.84
CA GLU A 149 -7.77 13.63 -14.80
C GLU A 149 -6.53 14.42 -15.26
N ARG A 150 -5.50 14.50 -14.42
CA ARG A 150 -4.20 15.13 -14.73
C ARG A 150 -3.21 14.15 -15.38
N GLY A 151 -3.60 12.90 -15.64
CA GLY A 151 -2.70 11.86 -16.13
C GLY A 151 -1.71 11.37 -15.08
N GLU A 152 -2.01 11.57 -13.80
CA GLU A 152 -1.20 11.12 -12.67
C GLU A 152 -1.84 9.92 -11.96
N ALA A 153 -1.03 9.11 -11.28
CA ALA A 153 -1.51 8.03 -10.41
C ALA A 153 -0.90 8.18 -9.02
N GLY A 154 -1.75 8.04 -7.98
CA GLY A 154 -1.28 8.06 -6.61
C GLY A 154 -0.43 6.84 -6.29
N SER A 155 0.68 7.02 -5.59
CA SER A 155 1.60 5.96 -5.20
C SER A 155 2.02 6.08 -3.74
N CYS A 156 2.20 4.96 -3.06
CA CYS A 156 2.69 4.93 -1.68
C CYS A 156 3.56 3.69 -1.41
N PRO A 157 4.41 3.70 -0.38
CA PRO A 157 5.09 2.50 0.07
C PRO A 157 4.10 1.46 0.58
N ALA A 158 4.39 0.21 0.30
CA ALA A 158 3.64 -0.94 0.79
C ALA A 158 4.60 -1.96 1.39
N ARG A 159 4.05 -2.85 2.21
CA ARG A 159 4.78 -3.94 2.85
C ARG A 159 4.05 -5.24 2.61
N ILE A 160 4.77 -6.19 2.05
CA ILE A 160 4.30 -7.55 1.84
C ILE A 160 4.83 -8.41 3.00
N THR A 161 3.92 -9.01 3.76
CA THR A 161 4.26 -9.93 4.86
C THR A 161 3.78 -11.34 4.54
N GLY A 162 4.28 -12.35 5.27
CA GLY A 162 3.97 -13.76 5.02
C GLY A 162 4.85 -14.39 3.95
N GLY A 163 4.30 -15.35 3.20
CA GLY A 163 5.01 -16.16 2.20
C GLY A 163 5.50 -17.52 2.72
N GLY A 164 5.94 -18.37 1.79
CA GLY A 164 6.30 -19.77 2.07
C GLY A 164 5.06 -20.65 2.19
N GLN A 165 4.81 -21.19 3.39
CA GLN A 165 3.59 -21.98 3.70
C GLN A 165 2.38 -21.12 4.11
N ARG A 166 2.57 -19.80 4.25
CA ARG A 166 1.51 -18.85 4.63
C ARG A 166 1.16 -17.96 3.45
N GLN A 167 -0.11 -17.53 3.40
CA GLN A 167 -0.56 -16.52 2.44
C GLN A 167 0.21 -15.21 2.62
N TYR A 168 0.45 -14.53 1.51
CA TYR A 168 0.96 -13.18 1.48
C TYR A 168 -0.14 -12.19 1.87
N ASN A 169 0.20 -11.23 2.73
CA ASN A 169 -0.66 -10.10 3.08
C ASN A 169 0.03 -8.81 2.66
N VAL A 170 -0.76 -7.81 2.28
CA VAL A 170 -0.24 -6.51 1.85
C VAL A 170 -0.90 -5.42 2.70
N HIS A 171 -0.07 -4.53 3.23
CA HIS A 171 -0.58 -3.29 3.82
C HIS A 171 0.16 -2.09 3.24
N LEU A 172 -0.56 -0.99 3.13
CA LEU A 172 -0.10 0.27 2.57
C LEU A 172 0.33 1.20 3.69
N HIS A 173 1.44 1.90 3.50
CA HIS A 173 1.77 3.09 4.26
C HIS A 173 1.09 4.28 3.61
N LEU A 174 -0.15 4.53 4.02
CA LEU A 174 -1.05 5.47 3.38
C LEU A 174 -1.73 6.32 4.46
N GLY A 175 -1.53 7.63 4.37
CA GLY A 175 -2.19 8.61 5.22
C GLY A 175 -3.70 8.71 4.94
N PRO A 176 -4.49 9.25 5.89
CA PRO A 176 -5.92 9.42 5.72
C PRO A 176 -6.23 10.34 4.53
N PRO A 177 -7.42 10.25 3.91
CA PRO A 177 -7.75 10.98 2.69
C PRO A 177 -7.49 12.49 2.71
N ARG A 178 -7.71 13.11 3.87
CA ARG A 178 -7.51 14.55 4.09
C ARG A 178 -6.04 14.99 4.02
N LEU A 179 -5.09 14.06 4.16
CA LEU A 179 -3.64 14.33 4.21
C LEU A 179 -2.90 13.84 2.97
N LEU A 180 -3.59 13.28 1.97
CA LEU A 180 -2.94 12.65 0.83
C LEU A 180 -2.21 13.60 -0.11
N ARG A 181 -2.65 14.87 -0.14
CA ARG A 181 -2.06 15.87 -1.00
C ARG A 181 -0.77 16.38 -0.35
N LEU A 182 0.35 15.81 -0.79
CA LEU A 182 1.67 16.38 -0.55
C LEU A 182 1.80 17.62 -1.43
N ASP A 183 1.84 18.80 -0.81
CA ASP A 183 1.89 20.07 -1.54
C ASP A 183 3.24 20.32 -2.25
N HIS A 184 4.28 19.57 -1.92
CA HIS A 184 5.57 19.67 -2.61
C HIS A 184 5.66 18.78 -3.86
N GLU A 185 5.30 19.34 -5.01
CA GLU A 185 5.53 18.71 -6.33
C GLU A 185 7.01 18.52 -6.66
N VAL A 186 7.88 19.37 -6.13
CA VAL A 186 9.32 19.41 -6.45
C VAL A 186 10.05 18.14 -6.00
N LEU A 187 9.53 17.41 -5.03
CA LEU A 187 10.22 16.26 -4.44
C LEU A 187 9.95 14.93 -5.14
N GLY A 188 8.99 14.89 -6.09
CA GLY A 188 8.73 13.74 -6.95
C GLY A 188 8.66 12.40 -6.19
N THR A 189 9.50 11.46 -6.57
CA THR A 189 9.61 10.10 -5.97
C THR A 189 10.74 9.97 -4.95
N THR A 190 11.30 11.08 -4.47
CA THR A 190 12.45 11.05 -3.55
C THR A 190 12.08 10.28 -2.27
N PRO A 191 12.91 9.31 -1.85
CA PRO A 191 12.62 8.51 -0.66
C PRO A 191 12.67 9.39 0.59
N THR A 192 11.73 9.15 1.52
CA THR A 192 11.69 9.82 2.82
C THR A 192 11.82 8.78 3.92
N LEU A 193 12.30 9.23 5.08
CA LEU A 193 12.30 8.46 6.31
C LEU A 193 10.91 7.87 6.59
N PRO A 194 10.82 6.65 7.16
CA PRO A 194 9.55 6.05 7.55
C PRO A 194 8.76 6.95 8.51
N ALA A 195 7.46 7.11 8.23
CA ALA A 195 6.55 7.99 8.95
C ALA A 195 5.83 7.26 10.11
N ASP A 196 6.57 6.70 11.07
CA ASP A 196 6.01 5.78 12.07
C ASP A 196 5.46 6.45 13.34
N GLN A 197 6.01 7.60 13.73
CA GLN A 197 5.59 8.35 14.92
C GLN A 197 5.75 9.86 14.74
N GLN A 198 4.90 10.63 15.42
CA GLN A 198 4.99 12.08 15.45
C GLN A 198 6.03 12.56 16.46
N VAL A 199 6.86 13.51 16.04
CA VAL A 199 7.89 14.15 16.85
C VAL A 199 7.72 15.66 16.73
N THR A 200 7.53 16.32 17.88
CA THR A 200 7.43 17.78 17.97
C THR A 200 8.81 18.41 17.79
N ILE A 201 8.85 19.53 17.08
CA ILE A 201 10.05 20.35 16.93
C ILE A 201 10.01 21.50 17.93
N THR A 202 11.17 22.05 18.25
CA THR A 202 11.32 23.25 19.08
C THR A 202 11.66 24.45 18.19
N ASP A 203 11.43 25.66 18.69
CA ASP A 203 11.80 26.93 18.03
C ASP A 203 10.93 27.28 16.81
N GLU A 204 9.77 26.63 16.65
CA GLU A 204 8.85 26.88 15.53
C GLU A 204 8.13 28.23 15.61
N GLU A 205 8.03 28.81 16.80
CA GLU A 205 7.44 30.13 17.05
C GLU A 205 8.23 31.25 16.37
N ALA A 206 9.56 31.11 16.26
CA ALA A 206 10.42 32.07 15.55
C ALA A 206 10.23 32.03 14.02
N HIS A 207 9.64 30.95 13.50
CA HIS A 207 9.56 30.65 12.08
C HIS A 207 8.12 30.61 11.53
N GLN A 208 7.16 31.24 12.23
CA GLN A 208 5.75 31.29 11.81
C GLN A 208 5.56 31.85 10.40
N HIS A 209 6.39 32.79 9.96
CA HIS A 209 6.33 33.36 8.62
C HIS A 209 6.58 32.31 7.51
N VAL A 210 7.50 31.37 7.73
CA VAL A 210 7.76 30.25 6.80
C VAL A 210 6.58 29.29 6.79
N LEU A 211 6.07 28.92 7.97
CA LEU A 211 4.93 28.01 8.09
C LEU A 211 3.67 28.59 7.42
N HIS A 212 3.38 29.88 7.63
CA HIS A 212 2.24 30.53 6.98
C HIS A 212 2.36 30.55 5.46
N ARG A 213 3.56 30.79 4.94
CA ARG A 213 3.84 30.79 3.49
C ARG A 213 3.63 29.41 2.89
N VAL A 214 4.15 28.35 3.51
CA VAL A 214 4.03 26.97 3.01
C VAL A 214 2.59 26.47 3.07
N VAL A 215 1.86 26.83 4.14
CA VAL A 215 0.48 26.36 4.37
C VAL A 215 -0.54 27.11 3.51
N GLU A 216 -0.31 28.38 3.18
CA GLU A 216 -1.23 29.21 2.40
C GLU A 216 -2.69 29.18 2.91
N GLY A 217 -2.86 29.13 4.25
CA GLY A 217 -4.17 29.05 4.91
C GLY A 217 -4.83 27.66 4.93
N ARG A 218 -4.17 26.62 4.39
CA ARG A 218 -4.69 25.24 4.32
C ARG A 218 -4.21 24.39 5.48
N THR A 219 -4.92 24.39 6.61
CA THR A 219 -4.60 23.49 7.74
C THR A 219 -5.65 22.41 7.96
N PRO A 220 -5.25 21.14 8.23
CA PRO A 220 -3.87 20.65 8.28
C PRO A 220 -3.20 20.59 6.90
N ALA A 221 -1.91 20.92 6.83
CA ALA A 221 -1.10 20.74 5.63
C ALA A 221 -0.14 19.57 5.83
N HIS A 222 0.06 18.78 4.78
CA HIS A 222 1.01 17.68 4.79
C HIS A 222 2.17 17.98 3.85
N VAL A 223 3.36 18.13 4.42
CA VAL A 223 4.55 18.61 3.72
C VAL A 223 5.70 17.64 3.87
N ILE A 224 6.78 17.87 3.13
CA ILE A 224 8.04 17.16 3.29
C ILE A 224 9.06 18.15 3.84
N ALA A 225 9.65 17.80 4.97
CA ALA A 225 10.74 18.53 5.57
C ALA A 225 12.08 17.84 5.31
N GLU A 226 13.15 18.61 5.36
CA GLU A 226 14.52 18.11 5.34
C GLU A 226 15.14 18.24 6.74
N LEU A 227 15.85 17.19 7.16
CA LEU A 227 16.63 17.16 8.38
C LEU A 227 18.11 17.39 8.03
N LYS A 228 18.68 18.44 8.61
CA LYS A 228 20.09 18.81 8.42
C LYS A 228 20.79 18.91 9.76
N ASP A 229 22.09 18.62 9.76
CA ASP A 229 22.88 18.68 10.99
C ASP A 229 23.15 20.13 11.36
N CYS A 230 22.98 20.45 12.64
CA CYS A 230 23.37 21.73 13.19
C CYS A 230 23.80 21.57 14.66
N CYS A 231 24.07 22.70 15.32
CA CYS A 231 24.32 22.74 16.75
C CYS A 231 23.23 23.56 17.45
N ILE A 232 22.91 23.19 18.68
CA ILE A 232 21.98 23.94 19.52
C ILE A 232 22.57 25.31 19.83
N SER A 233 21.86 26.38 19.50
CA SER A 233 22.32 27.76 19.68
C SER A 233 22.07 28.31 21.09
N GLU A 234 21.08 27.78 21.81
CA GLU A 234 20.62 28.34 23.09
C GLU A 234 20.23 27.25 24.11
N GLY A 235 20.34 27.59 25.40
CA GLY A 235 19.92 26.72 26.52
C GLY A 235 21.04 25.82 27.08
N PRO A 236 20.69 24.84 27.94
CA PRO A 236 21.66 24.05 28.71
C PRO A 236 22.51 23.10 27.87
N HIS A 237 22.14 22.87 26.61
CA HIS A 237 22.84 21.99 25.66
C HIS A 237 23.47 22.78 24.51
N THR A 238 23.78 24.06 24.71
CA THR A 238 24.40 24.91 23.68
C THR A 238 25.71 24.29 23.17
N GLY A 239 25.87 24.26 21.84
CA GLY A 239 27.03 23.67 21.16
C GLY A 239 26.91 22.18 20.86
N GLU A 240 25.98 21.46 21.49
CA GLU A 240 25.72 20.06 21.21
C GLU A 240 25.07 19.86 19.84
N HIS A 241 25.31 18.70 19.22
CA HIS A 241 24.71 18.34 17.93
C HIS A 241 23.19 18.19 18.03
N THR A 242 22.50 18.77 17.05
CA THR A 242 21.07 18.54 16.83
C THR A 242 20.75 18.42 15.33
N LEU A 243 19.46 18.27 15.02
CA LEU A 243 18.94 18.27 13.66
C LEU A 243 18.01 19.47 13.49
N GLU A 244 18.37 20.40 12.61
CA GLU A 244 17.47 21.46 12.15
C GLU A 244 16.47 20.90 11.13
N VAL A 245 15.30 21.53 11.09
CA VAL A 245 14.19 21.15 10.25
C VAL A 245 13.97 22.24 9.23
N LEU A 246 14.06 21.88 7.95
CA LEU A 246 13.96 22.80 6.84
C LEU A 246 12.68 22.52 6.03
N LEU A 247 11.94 23.57 5.68
CA LEU A 247 10.92 23.55 4.63
C LEU A 247 11.38 24.44 3.49
N GLU A 248 11.41 23.90 2.27
CA GLU A 248 11.88 24.62 1.08
C GLU A 248 13.30 25.22 1.24
N GLY A 249 14.14 24.60 2.08
CA GLY A 249 15.49 25.08 2.39
C GLY A 249 15.57 26.13 3.49
N GLU A 250 14.44 26.61 4.01
CA GLU A 250 14.36 27.56 5.12
C GLU A 250 14.09 26.85 6.45
N ARG A 251 14.78 27.26 7.51
CA ARG A 251 14.62 26.67 8.85
C ARG A 251 13.25 26.99 9.43
N ILE A 252 12.61 25.98 10.00
CA ILE A 252 11.33 26.07 10.71
C ILE A 252 11.41 25.64 12.17
N GLY A 253 12.59 25.24 12.64
CA GLY A 253 12.83 24.79 14.00
C GLY A 253 13.92 23.72 14.03
N GLN A 254 14.00 23.01 15.15
CA GLN A 254 14.99 21.96 15.36
C GLN A 254 14.45 20.86 16.29
N LEU A 255 15.06 19.68 16.27
CA LEU A 255 14.80 18.67 17.29
C LEU A 255 15.41 19.08 18.63
N SER A 256 14.79 18.65 19.73
CA SER A 256 15.40 18.74 21.05
C SER A 256 16.64 17.85 21.15
N TYR A 257 17.56 18.16 22.06
CA TYR A 257 18.80 17.38 22.27
C TYR A 257 18.55 15.87 22.38
N ALA A 258 17.57 15.48 23.21
CA ALA A 258 17.21 14.08 23.43
C ALA A 258 16.66 13.40 22.15
N MET A 259 15.83 14.11 21.37
CA MET A 259 15.31 13.59 20.11
C MET A 259 16.40 13.50 19.05
N ALA A 260 17.24 14.53 18.90
CA ALA A 260 18.34 14.49 17.96
C ALA A 260 19.27 13.30 18.21
N ARG A 261 19.67 13.06 19.46
CA ARG A 261 20.47 11.87 19.82
C ARG A 261 19.81 10.56 19.44
N ARG A 262 18.49 10.45 19.61
CA ARG A 262 17.72 9.25 19.22
C ARG A 262 17.72 9.01 17.71
N TYR A 263 17.66 10.06 16.91
CA TYR A 263 17.51 9.96 15.46
C TYR A 263 18.79 10.10 14.66
N TYR A 264 19.87 10.61 15.27
CA TYR A 264 21.08 11.00 14.58
C TYR A 264 21.62 9.90 13.66
N GLU A 265 21.91 8.72 14.19
CA GLU A 265 22.49 7.61 13.39
C GLU A 265 21.58 7.20 12.24
N ARG A 266 20.27 7.16 12.45
CA ARG A 266 19.29 6.80 11.40
C ARG A 266 19.22 7.85 10.31
N VAL A 267 19.29 9.12 10.68
CA VAL A 267 19.30 10.25 9.74
C VAL A 267 20.59 10.25 8.93
N GLN A 268 21.74 9.96 9.55
CA GLN A 268 23.01 9.81 8.83
C GLN A 268 23.02 8.61 7.88
N ASP A 269 22.57 7.45 8.35
CA ASP A 269 22.47 6.24 7.51
C ASP A 269 21.48 6.43 6.36
N TRP A 270 20.39 7.16 6.57
CA TRP A 270 19.49 7.51 5.49
C TRP A 270 20.18 8.42 4.49
N ARG A 271 20.79 9.52 4.97
CA ARG A 271 21.48 10.51 4.14
C ARG A 271 22.63 9.90 3.35
N SER A 272 23.37 8.94 3.90
CA SER A 272 24.46 8.26 3.18
C SER A 272 23.94 7.44 1.99
N ARG A 273 22.70 6.92 2.07
CA ARG A 273 22.06 6.13 1.00
C ARG A 273 21.32 6.98 -0.02
N THR A 274 20.69 8.08 0.40
CA THR A 274 19.77 8.87 -0.44
C THR A 274 20.30 10.27 -0.78
N GLY A 275 21.43 10.68 -0.21
CA GLY A 275 22.01 12.03 -0.30
C GLY A 275 21.32 13.06 0.59
N ARG A 276 20.03 12.89 0.93
CA ARG A 276 19.23 13.82 1.75
C ARG A 276 18.35 13.09 2.75
N ALA A 277 18.22 13.64 3.95
CA ALA A 277 17.32 13.11 4.97
C ALA A 277 15.98 13.84 4.94
N LEU A 278 15.09 13.38 4.05
CA LEU A 278 13.73 13.91 3.96
C LEU A 278 12.80 13.15 4.89
N CYS A 279 11.86 13.83 5.53
CA CYS A 279 10.79 13.22 6.31
C CYS A 279 9.45 13.91 6.03
N GLU A 280 8.36 13.21 6.29
CA GLU A 280 7.03 13.81 6.23
C GLU A 280 6.80 14.69 7.46
N ALA A 281 6.00 15.75 7.32
CA ALA A 281 5.59 16.60 8.42
C ALA A 281 4.15 17.05 8.26
N VAL A 282 3.45 17.21 9.38
CA VAL A 282 2.08 17.72 9.43
C VAL A 282 2.10 19.07 10.10
N ILE A 283 1.59 20.09 9.40
CA ILE A 283 1.43 21.44 9.95
C ILE A 283 -0.04 21.64 10.34
N THR A 284 -0.28 21.99 11.59
CA THR A 284 -1.61 22.23 12.16
C THR A 284 -1.70 23.62 12.76
N ASN A 285 -2.86 24.27 12.65
CA ASN A 285 -3.14 25.51 13.37
C ASN A 285 -3.74 25.16 14.75
N GLU A 286 -3.02 25.51 15.82
CA GLU A 286 -3.49 25.32 17.22
C GLU A 286 -4.06 26.63 17.80
N GLY A 287 -4.78 27.39 16.98
CA GLY A 287 -5.53 28.57 17.41
C GLY A 287 -4.61 29.72 17.84
N THR A 288 -4.64 30.06 19.12
CA THR A 288 -3.86 31.20 19.66
C THR A 288 -2.36 30.94 19.68
N ARG A 289 -1.93 29.68 19.58
CA ARG A 289 -0.50 29.33 19.54
C ARG A 289 0.11 29.42 18.14
N GLY A 290 -0.72 29.60 17.10
CA GLY A 290 -0.27 29.68 15.72
C GLY A 290 -0.12 28.30 15.07
N LEU A 291 0.77 28.22 14.08
CA LEU A 291 1.05 27.00 13.32
C LEU A 291 2.12 26.17 14.05
N HIS A 292 1.87 24.87 14.17
CA HIS A 292 2.78 23.89 14.75
C HIS A 292 3.13 22.83 13.72
N ALA A 293 4.39 22.42 13.67
CA ALA A 293 4.86 21.37 12.79
C ALA A 293 5.23 20.11 13.59
N LYS A 294 4.66 18.97 13.19
CA LYS A 294 5.00 17.66 13.76
C LYS A 294 5.64 16.81 12.68
N LEU A 295 6.89 16.40 12.91
CA LEU A 295 7.62 15.51 12.02
C LEU A 295 7.13 14.08 12.16
N LEU A 296 7.15 13.32 11.07
CA LEU A 296 6.87 11.90 11.06
C LEU A 296 8.19 11.15 10.86
N LEU A 297 8.66 10.52 11.94
CA LEU A 297 9.97 9.86 12.02
C LEU A 297 9.83 8.37 12.35
N PRO A 298 10.87 7.55 12.08
CA PRO A 298 10.83 6.12 12.38
C PRO A 298 10.74 5.84 13.88
N LYS A 299 10.31 4.63 14.28
CA LYS A 299 10.24 4.24 15.71
C LYS A 299 11.59 4.05 16.38
#